data_AF-A0A812KW00-F1
#
_entry.id   AF-A0A812KW00-F1
#
_cell.length_a   1.000
_cell.length_b   1.000
_cell.length_c   1.000
_cell.angle_alpha   90.00
_cell.angle_beta   90.00
_cell.angle_gamma   90.00
#
_symmetry.space_group_name_H-M   'P 1'
#
loop_
_entity.id
_entity.type
_entity.pdbx_description
1 polymer ?
#
loop_
_entity_poly.entity_id
_entity_poly.type
_entity_poly.pdbx_seq_one_letter_code
_entity_poly.pdbx_strand_id
1 'polypeptide(L)' 'MLHEMHILTAISHPCLVNLLGANLDREQEPLFVTEFMEGGDVETYMHKQRQSS' A
#
# COMPACT_ATOMS: atom_id res chain seq x y z
N MET A 1 -11.13 -4.60 7.83
CA MET A 1 -10.44 -5.66 7.07
C MET A 1 -11.20 -6.08 5.81
N LEU A 2 -12.32 -6.84 5.87
CA LEU A 2 -12.98 -7.33 4.63
C LEU A 2 -13.47 -6.22 3.69
N HIS A 3 -13.94 -5.09 4.22
CA HIS A 3 -14.36 -3.94 3.41
C HIS A 3 -13.21 -3.31 2.63
N GLU A 4 -12.05 -3.17 3.28
CA GLU A 4 -10.84 -2.59 2.70
C GLU A 4 -10.28 -3.49 1.59
N MET A 5 -10.23 -4.81 1.85
CA MET A 5 -9.89 -5.79 0.81
C MET A 5 -10.83 -5.70 -0.39
N HIS A 6 -12.16 -5.62 -0.16
CA HIS A 6 -13.13 -5.56 -1.25
C HIS A 6 -12.92 -4.34 -2.15
N ILE A 7 -12.56 -3.20 -1.56
CA ILE A 7 -12.21 -2.00 -2.32
C ILE A 7 -10.90 -2.20 -3.08
N LEU A 8 -9.86 -2.71 -2.42
CA LEU A 8 -8.54 -2.90 -3.01
C LEU A 8 -8.52 -3.95 -4.14
N THR A 9 -9.37 -4.98 -4.07
CA THR A 9 -9.48 -5.99 -5.14
C THR A 9 -10.34 -5.52 -6.31
N ALA A 10 -11.25 -4.57 -6.10
CA ALA A 10 -12.13 -4.06 -7.13
C ALA A 10 -11.50 -2.95 -8.00
N ILE A 11 -10.37 -2.38 -7.57
CA ILE A 11 -9.75 -1.23 -8.21
C ILE A 11 -8.38 -1.61 -8.79
N SER A 12 -8.18 -1.34 -10.08
CA SER A 12 -6.89 -1.52 -10.76
C SER A 12 -6.61 -0.29 -11.62
N HIS A 13 -5.68 0.57 -11.18
CA HIS A 13 -5.35 1.82 -11.86
C HIS A 13 -3.88 2.20 -11.56
N PRO A 14 -3.11 2.72 -12.54
CA PRO A 14 -1.66 3.00 -12.39
C PRO A 14 -1.28 4.09 -11.37
N CYS A 15 -2.26 4.83 -10.85
CA CYS A 15 -2.05 5.88 -9.83
C CYS A 15 -2.56 5.50 -8.44
N LEU A 16 -2.95 4.24 -8.25
CA LEU A 16 -3.40 3.71 -6.96
C LEU A 16 -2.52 2.51 -6.60
N VAL A 17 -2.35 2.27 -5.30
CA VAL A 17 -1.57 1.13 -4.83
C VAL A 17 -2.23 -0.17 -5.28
N ASN A 18 -1.45 -1.06 -5.87
CA ASN A 18 -1.94 -2.35 -6.32
C ASN A 18 -1.82 -3.42 -5.23
N LEU A 19 -2.91 -4.13 -4.96
CA LEU A 19 -2.92 -5.29 -4.08
C LEU A 19 -2.43 -6.53 -4.85
N LEU A 20 -1.32 -7.10 -4.42
CA LEU A 20 -0.71 -8.29 -5.02
C LEU A 20 -1.23 -9.59 -4.39
N GLY A 21 -1.63 -9.54 -3.11
CA GLY A 21 -2.16 -10.71 -2.41
C GLY A 21 -2.58 -10.42 -0.97
N ALA A 22 -3.20 -11.40 -0.33
CA ALA A 22 -3.62 -11.32 1.07
C ALA A 22 -3.52 -12.68 1.76
N ASN A 23 -3.18 -12.69 3.05
CA ASN A 23 -3.40 -13.81 3.95
C ASN A 23 -4.55 -13.44 4.90
N LEU A 24 -5.63 -14.22 4.87
CA LEU A 24 -6.83 -14.04 5.68
C LEU A 24 -7.15 -15.27 6.54
N ASP A 25 -6.12 -16.02 6.91
CA ASP A 25 -6.29 -17.12 7.84
C ASP A 25 -6.93 -16.61 9.13
N ARG A 26 -7.97 -17.30 9.61
CA ARG A 26 -8.75 -16.87 10.78
C ARG A 26 -7.98 -17.05 12.08
N GLU A 27 -6.93 -17.86 12.08
CA GLU A 27 -6.07 -18.11 13.24
C GLU A 27 -4.86 -17.18 13.29
N GLN A 28 -4.66 -16.33 12.27
CA GLN A 28 -3.52 -15.41 12.15
C GLN A 28 -4.00 -13.98 11.91
N GLU A 29 -3.10 -13.02 12.14
CA GLU A 29 -3.38 -11.62 11.78
C GLU A 29 -3.48 -11.47 10.25
N PRO A 30 -4.47 -10.71 9.74
CA PRO A 30 -4.58 -10.45 8.31
C PRO A 30 -3.34 -9.74 7.76
N LEU A 31 -2.81 -10.23 6.65
CA LEU A 31 -1.69 -9.61 5.94
C LEU A 31 -2.11 -9.22 4.53
N PHE A 32 -1.71 -8.02 4.10
CA PHE A 32 -1.84 -7.55 2.73
C PHE A 32 -0.47 -7.35 2.11
N VAL A 33 -0.32 -7.81 0.88
CA VAL A 33 0.90 -7.65 0.10
C VAL A 33 0.59 -6.67 -1.01
N THR A 34 1.24 -5.51 -0.99
CA THR A 34 1.15 -4.49 -2.03
C THR A 34 2.46 -4.40 -2.79
N GLU A 35 2.45 -3.64 -3.89
CA GLU A 35 3.71 -3.20 -4.48
C GLU A 35 4.55 -2.39 -3.49
N PHE A 36 5.88 -2.48 -3.65
CA PHE A 36 6.81 -1.74 -2.84
C PHE A 36 7.13 -0.39 -3.49
N MET A 37 6.86 0.69 -2.77
CA MET A 37 7.14 2.05 -3.22
C MET A 37 8.50 2.49 -2.66
N GLU A 38 9.56 2.38 -3.47
CA GLU A 38 10.95 2.68 -3.05
C GLU A 38 11.12 4.12 -2.53
N GLY A 39 10.37 5.08 -3.09
CA GLY A 39 10.37 6.48 -2.63
C GLY A 39 9.67 6.72 -1.29
N GLY A 40 8.92 5.73 -0.78
CA GLY A 40 8.14 5.84 0.44
C GLY A 40 7.00 6.85 0.35
N ASP A 41 6.64 7.40 1.51
CA ASP A 41 5.64 8.46 1.62
C ASP A 41 6.14 9.77 0.98
N VAL A 42 5.22 10.44 0.27
CA VAL A 42 5.48 11.69 -0.46
C VAL A 42 5.85 12.83 0.51
N GLU A 43 5.19 12.94 1.66
CA GLU A 43 5.48 13.99 2.64
C GLU A 43 6.93 13.91 3.10
N THR A 44 7.34 12.75 3.59
CA THR A 44 8.70 12.44 4.03
C THR A 44 9.71 12.63 2.91
N TYR A 45 9.40 12.13 1.70
CA TYR A 45 10.28 12.28 0.55
C TYR A 45 10.52 13.77 0.24
N MET A 46 9.46 14.57 0.17
CA MET A 46 9.54 16.00 -0.14
C MET A 46 10.25 16.80 0.96
N HIS A 47 10.04 16.45 2.22
CA HIS A 47 10.77 17.07 3.33
C HIS A 47 12.29 16.83 3.23
N LYS A 48 12.72 15.62 2.86
CA LYS A 48 14.13 15.31 2.63
C LYS A 48 14.72 16.13 1.48
N GLN A 49 14.01 16.23 0.36
CA GLN A 49 14.48 16.99 -0.82
C GLN A 49 14.68 18.49 -0.52
N ARG A 50 13.82 19.07 0.34
CA ARG A 50 13.96 20.48 0.74
C ARG A 50 15.13 20.73 1.69
N GLN A 51 15.50 19.74 2.52
CA GLN A 51 16.65 19.87 3.44
C GLN A 51 18.00 19.67 2.75
N SER A 52 18.01 19.05 1.56
CA SER A 52 19.22 18.83 0.75
C SER A 52 19.51 19.96 -0.26
N SER A 53 18.68 21.01 -0.30
CA SER A 53 18.84 22.18 -1.16
C SER A 53 19.38 23.38 -0.37
#